data_AF-A0A1N7KJX0-F1
#
_entry.id   AF-A0A1N7KJX0-F1
#
_cell.length_a   1.000
_cell.length_b   1.000
_cell.length_c   1.000
_cell.angle_alpha   90.00
_cell.angle_beta   90.00
_cell.angle_gamma   90.00
#
_symmetry.space_group_name_H-M   'P 1'
#
loop_
_entity.id
_entity.type
_entity.pdbx_description
1 polymer ?
#
loop_
_entity_poly.entity_id
_entity_poly.type
_entity_poly.pdbx_seq_one_letter_code
_entity_poly.pdbx_strand_id
1 'polypeptide(L)'
;MLEFSQINMSEFDLKFTLILIILVFSICSIIFFLATLTKRIFKIKEDKKKKLFQIEIDKVLFGIMFDQDGGKHFTVHGKSTLFKKLMIKSLIGHHDNFSGISAVKMEEFFVKSGLVNYSLSKIRSRSWVDVVEGMRDLSSLNYKKAYLEILKISFEGNDIVHQEKLLARIRLNGLQELHEFKSSKVYFNDWTQSNIIFVVKKHRVPNDDLLPDLLYATNKSISLLAIRLIDYYQDLSQMEALREFKIITKNKKLQAEIDFLLKVKTLPQV
;
A
#
# COMPACT_ATOMS: atom_id res chain seq x y z
N MET A 1 -15.00 -76.68 12.88
CA MET A 1 -15.26 -76.36 11.45
C MET A 1 -15.88 -74.97 11.27
N LEU A 2 -16.64 -74.43 12.24
CA LEU A 2 -17.23 -73.08 12.17
C LEU A 2 -16.26 -71.92 12.47
N GLU A 3 -15.24 -72.10 13.32
CA GLU A 3 -14.27 -71.03 13.64
C GLU A 3 -13.30 -70.70 12.49
N PHE A 4 -12.89 -71.69 11.70
CA PHE A 4 -11.99 -71.49 10.54
C PHE A 4 -12.68 -70.70 9.40
N SER A 5 -14.01 -70.81 9.30
CA SER A 5 -14.84 -70.05 8.37
C SER A 5 -14.96 -68.58 8.78
N GLN A 6 -15.04 -68.28 10.08
CA GLN A 6 -15.17 -66.91 10.58
C GLN A 6 -13.85 -66.12 10.47
N ILE A 7 -12.70 -66.77 10.70
CA ILE A 7 -11.38 -66.14 10.58
C ILE A 7 -11.07 -65.79 9.11
N ASN A 8 -11.39 -66.68 8.16
CA ASN A 8 -11.17 -66.40 6.73
C ASN A 8 -12.10 -65.30 6.18
N MET A 9 -13.33 -65.17 6.70
CA MET A 9 -14.24 -64.07 6.36
C MET A 9 -13.72 -62.72 6.86
N SER A 10 -13.19 -62.64 8.08
CA SER A 10 -12.64 -61.38 8.63
C SER A 10 -11.34 -60.94 7.97
N GLU A 11 -10.46 -61.87 7.60
CA GLU A 11 -9.25 -61.56 6.82
C GLU A 11 -9.59 -61.05 5.40
N PHE A 12 -10.62 -61.60 4.77
CA PHE A 12 -11.08 -61.16 3.45
C PHE A 12 -11.63 -59.73 3.50
N ASP A 13 -12.46 -59.41 4.50
CA ASP A 13 -12.99 -58.06 4.72
C ASP A 13 -11.88 -57.04 5.02
N LEU A 14 -10.84 -57.44 5.77
CA LEU A 14 -9.71 -56.57 6.08
C LEU A 14 -8.83 -56.29 4.84
N LYS A 15 -8.59 -57.29 3.99
CA LYS A 15 -7.88 -57.09 2.71
C LYS A 15 -8.69 -56.20 1.75
N PHE A 16 -10.00 -56.41 1.67
CA PHE A 16 -10.88 -55.61 0.81
C PHE A 16 -10.93 -54.13 1.25
N THR A 17 -11.08 -53.88 2.56
CA THR A 17 -11.07 -52.52 3.11
C THR A 17 -9.73 -51.80 2.90
N LEU A 18 -8.59 -52.48 3.05
CA LEU A 18 -7.27 -51.91 2.76
C LEU A 18 -7.12 -51.53 1.26
N ILE A 19 -7.56 -52.40 0.35
CA ILE A 19 -7.52 -52.12 -1.10
C ILE A 19 -8.38 -50.90 -1.43
N LEU A 20 -9.57 -50.78 -0.83
CA LEU A 20 -10.44 -49.62 -1.01
C LEU A 20 -9.77 -48.33 -0.55
N ILE A 21 -9.13 -48.34 0.64
CA ILE A 21 -8.42 -47.17 1.19
C ILE A 21 -7.27 -46.76 0.27
N ILE A 22 -6.46 -47.71 -0.20
CA ILE A 22 -5.34 -47.43 -1.12
C ILE A 22 -5.87 -46.84 -2.43
N LEU A 23 -6.96 -47.38 -2.97
CA LEU A 23 -7.57 -46.91 -4.21
C LEU A 23 -8.12 -45.48 -4.06
N VAL A 24 -8.84 -45.20 -2.97
CA VAL A 24 -9.32 -43.85 -2.64
C VAL A 24 -8.15 -42.87 -2.48
N PHE A 25 -7.09 -43.26 -1.77
CA PHE A 25 -5.91 -42.42 -1.57
C PHE A 25 -5.17 -42.14 -2.89
N SER A 26 -5.07 -43.14 -3.77
CA SER A 26 -4.49 -43.00 -5.10
C SER A 26 -5.30 -42.04 -5.98
N ILE A 27 -6.64 -42.17 -5.98
CA ILE A 27 -7.55 -41.27 -6.71
C ILE A 27 -7.43 -39.83 -6.18
N CYS A 28 -7.46 -39.64 -4.86
CA CYS A 28 -7.28 -38.33 -4.23
C CYS A 28 -5.93 -37.69 -4.61
N SER A 29 -4.85 -38.49 -4.63
CA SER A 29 -3.52 -38.04 -5.03
C SER A 29 -3.49 -37.61 -6.51
N ILE A 30 -4.15 -38.36 -7.39
CA ILE A 30 -4.26 -38.01 -8.82
C ILE A 30 -5.05 -36.71 -9.00
N ILE A 31 -6.19 -36.54 -8.31
CA ILE A 31 -6.99 -35.31 -8.37
C ILE A 31 -6.18 -34.11 -7.87
N PHE A 32 -5.48 -34.25 -6.75
CA PHE A 32 -4.63 -33.19 -6.21
C PHE A 32 -3.50 -32.81 -7.17
N PHE A 33 -2.87 -33.80 -7.80
CA PHE A 33 -1.83 -33.58 -8.81
C PHE A 33 -2.38 -32.82 -10.02
N LEU A 34 -3.52 -33.26 -10.57
CA LEU A 34 -4.19 -32.58 -11.69
C LEU A 34 -4.56 -31.14 -11.34
N ALA A 35 -5.18 -30.90 -10.17
CA ALA A 35 -5.54 -29.56 -9.72
C ALA A 35 -4.31 -28.63 -9.62
N THR A 36 -3.18 -29.15 -9.13
CA THR A 36 -1.92 -28.41 -9.04
C THR A 36 -1.35 -28.06 -10.41
N LEU A 37 -1.38 -29.00 -11.37
CA LEU A 37 -0.95 -28.75 -12.74
C LEU A 37 -1.82 -27.70 -13.43
N THR A 38 -3.15 -27.82 -13.32
CA THR A 38 -4.10 -26.87 -13.90
C THR A 38 -3.84 -25.47 -13.38
N LYS A 39 -3.72 -25.31 -12.05
CA LYS A 39 -3.37 -24.02 -11.41
C LYS A 39 -2.05 -23.45 -11.94
N ARG A 40 -1.03 -24.30 -12.10
CA ARG A 40 0.27 -23.88 -12.65
C ARG A 40 0.16 -23.41 -14.09
N ILE A 41 -0.59 -24.10 -14.94
CA ILE A 41 -0.80 -23.74 -16.35
C ILE A 41 -1.54 -22.41 -16.47
N PHE A 42 -2.62 -22.22 -15.68
CA PHE A 42 -3.34 -20.96 -15.65
C PHE A 42 -2.44 -19.80 -15.23
N LYS A 43 -1.62 -20.00 -14.18
CA LYS A 43 -0.65 -19.02 -13.72
C LYS A 43 0.38 -18.66 -14.81
N ILE A 44 0.93 -19.66 -15.52
CA ILE A 44 1.88 -19.42 -16.63
C ILE A 44 1.24 -18.60 -17.76
N LYS A 45 -0.01 -18.90 -18.13
CA LYS A 45 -0.72 -18.13 -19.17
C LYS A 45 -0.94 -16.68 -18.74
N GLU A 46 -1.36 -16.48 -17.49
CA GLU A 46 -1.53 -15.14 -16.92
C GLU A 46 -0.21 -14.37 -16.88
N ASP A 47 0.89 -15.01 -16.45
CA ASP A 47 2.21 -14.40 -16.38
C ASP A 47 2.76 -14.05 -17.78
N LYS A 48 2.53 -14.90 -18.79
CA LYS A 48 2.86 -14.58 -20.18
C LYS A 48 2.09 -13.35 -20.67
N LYS A 49 0.79 -13.26 -20.36
CA LYS A 49 -0.03 -12.09 -20.71
C LYS A 49 0.46 -10.83 -20.02
N LYS A 50 0.82 -10.91 -18.73
CA LYS A 50 1.41 -9.80 -17.97
C LYS A 50 2.72 -9.34 -18.60
N LYS A 51 3.61 -10.25 -18.99
CA LYS A 51 4.87 -9.91 -19.68
C LYS A 51 4.64 -9.19 -20.99
N LEU A 52 3.70 -9.66 -21.81
CA LEU A 52 3.35 -9.01 -23.08
C LEU A 52 2.81 -7.59 -22.86
N PHE A 53 1.91 -7.42 -21.89
CA PHE A 53 1.43 -6.10 -21.50
C PHE A 53 2.54 -5.22 -20.95
N GLN A 54 3.46 -5.77 -20.17
CA GLN A 54 4.58 -5.01 -19.61
C GLN A 54 5.49 -4.46 -20.71
N ILE A 55 5.81 -5.26 -21.73
CA ILE A 55 6.61 -4.81 -22.88
C ILE A 55 5.93 -3.63 -23.61
N GLU A 56 4.61 -3.70 -23.79
CA GLU A 56 3.83 -2.61 -24.40
C GLU A 56 3.83 -1.37 -23.51
N ILE A 57 3.60 -1.53 -22.21
CA ILE A 57 3.61 -0.44 -21.22
C ILE A 57 4.97 0.25 -21.18
N ASP A 58 6.06 -0.51 -21.11
CA ASP A 58 7.42 0.03 -21.03
C ASP A 58 7.76 0.86 -22.28
N LYS A 59 7.33 0.42 -23.47
CA LYS A 59 7.46 1.21 -24.70
C LYS A 59 6.71 2.54 -24.63
N VAL A 60 5.47 2.53 -24.14
CA VAL A 60 4.66 3.76 -23.99
C VAL A 60 5.31 4.70 -22.98
N LEU A 61 5.71 4.20 -21.81
CA LEU A 61 6.33 5.01 -20.76
C LEU A 61 7.69 5.57 -21.19
N PHE A 62 8.51 4.80 -21.91
CA PHE A 62 9.74 5.29 -22.52
C PHE A 62 9.46 6.43 -23.51
N GLY A 63 8.47 6.27 -24.38
CA GLY A 63 8.06 7.32 -25.32
C GLY A 63 7.70 8.63 -24.62
N ILE A 64 6.97 8.55 -23.50
CA ILE A 64 6.58 9.72 -22.69
C ILE A 64 7.81 10.38 -22.04
N MET A 65 8.72 9.59 -21.46
CA MET A 65 9.90 10.14 -20.77
C MET A 65 10.81 10.92 -21.71
N PHE A 66 11.02 10.42 -22.93
CA PHE A 66 11.94 10.98 -23.91
C PHE A 66 11.26 11.84 -24.99
N ASP A 67 10.03 12.29 -24.77
CA ASP A 67 9.23 13.12 -25.69
C ASP A 67 9.11 12.59 -27.12
N GLN A 68 9.15 11.26 -27.27
CA GLN A 68 8.90 10.62 -28.55
C GLN A 68 7.38 10.52 -28.79
N ASP A 69 6.97 10.64 -30.06
CA ASP A 69 5.55 10.76 -30.45
C ASP A 69 4.66 9.61 -29.95
N GLY A 70 5.24 8.44 -29.61
CA GLY A 70 4.52 7.27 -29.12
C GLY A 70 3.70 7.47 -27.84
N GLY A 71 4.00 8.49 -27.02
CA GLY A 71 3.27 8.77 -25.78
C GLY A 71 2.09 9.74 -25.93
N LYS A 72 2.12 10.64 -26.92
CA LYS A 72 1.23 11.82 -26.97
C LYS A 72 -0.22 11.49 -27.35
N HIS A 73 -0.44 10.38 -28.05
CA HIS A 73 -1.77 9.96 -28.54
C HIS A 73 -2.29 8.67 -27.90
N PHE A 74 -1.58 8.13 -26.90
CA PHE A 74 -2.00 6.89 -26.27
C PHE A 74 -3.28 7.08 -25.44
N THR A 75 -4.26 6.20 -25.66
CA THR A 75 -5.47 6.11 -24.84
C THR A 75 -5.66 4.70 -24.31
N VAL A 76 -6.19 4.61 -23.09
CA VAL A 76 -6.51 3.34 -22.45
C VAL A 76 -7.87 2.76 -22.90
N HIS A 77 -8.58 3.45 -23.79
CA HIS A 77 -9.85 2.98 -24.33
C HIS A 77 -9.67 1.62 -25.03
N GLY A 78 -10.60 0.68 -24.80
CA GLY A 78 -10.52 -0.69 -25.32
C GLY A 78 -9.47 -1.60 -24.66
N LYS A 79 -8.60 -1.09 -23.79
CA LYS A 79 -7.62 -1.93 -23.06
C LYS A 79 -8.29 -2.68 -21.89
N SER A 80 -7.82 -3.90 -21.64
CA SER A 80 -8.32 -4.76 -20.56
C SER A 80 -8.02 -4.19 -19.17
N THR A 81 -8.83 -4.52 -18.16
CA THR A 81 -8.62 -4.14 -16.75
C THR A 81 -7.21 -4.48 -16.24
N LEU A 82 -6.70 -5.67 -16.59
CA LEU A 82 -5.35 -6.09 -16.23
C LEU A 82 -4.29 -5.14 -16.82
N PHE A 83 -4.45 -4.75 -18.08
CA PHE A 83 -3.55 -3.79 -18.72
C PHE A 83 -3.56 -2.44 -17.98
N LYS A 84 -4.75 -1.90 -17.67
CA LYS A 84 -4.87 -0.62 -16.93
C LYS A 84 -4.18 -0.68 -15.58
N LYS A 85 -4.39 -1.77 -14.84
CA LYS A 85 -3.79 -2.01 -13.52
C LYS A 85 -2.25 -2.10 -13.60
N LEU A 86 -1.72 -2.84 -14.57
CA LEU A 86 -0.27 -2.91 -14.79
C LEU A 86 0.31 -1.55 -15.19
N MET A 87 -0.36 -0.83 -16.08
CA MET A 87 0.09 0.48 -16.55
C MET A 87 0.17 1.49 -15.41
N ILE A 88 -0.85 1.56 -14.56
CA ILE A 88 -0.83 2.45 -13.37
C ILE A 88 0.26 2.03 -12.39
N LYS A 89 0.44 0.73 -12.16
CA LYS A 89 1.50 0.24 -11.27
C LYS A 89 2.89 0.63 -11.77
N SER A 90 3.15 0.49 -13.07
CA SER A 90 4.40 0.96 -13.69
C SER A 90 4.51 2.47 -13.60
N LEU A 91 3.43 3.21 -13.88
CA LEU A 91 3.41 4.66 -13.82
C LEU A 91 3.79 5.19 -12.43
N ILE A 92 3.19 4.63 -11.37
CA ILE A 92 3.53 4.94 -9.98
C ILE A 92 4.99 4.56 -9.69
N GLY A 93 5.41 3.36 -10.11
CA GLY A 93 6.79 2.91 -9.91
C GLY A 93 7.83 3.82 -10.57
N HIS A 94 7.54 4.38 -11.75
CA HIS A 94 8.41 5.35 -12.39
C HIS A 94 8.30 6.73 -11.73
N HIS A 95 7.09 7.20 -11.42
CA HIS A 95 6.85 8.47 -10.72
C HIS A 95 7.61 8.54 -9.38
N ASP A 96 7.60 7.45 -8.60
CA ASP A 96 8.33 7.36 -7.33
C ASP A 96 9.86 7.46 -7.49
N ASN A 97 10.40 7.05 -8.64
CA ASN A 97 11.84 6.99 -8.90
C ASN A 97 12.38 8.22 -9.64
N PHE A 98 11.51 9.00 -10.28
CA PHE A 98 11.88 10.20 -11.01
C PHE A 98 11.41 11.46 -10.28
N SER A 99 12.10 12.59 -10.48
CA SER A 99 11.70 13.86 -9.88
C SER A 99 11.70 14.99 -10.90
N GLY A 100 11.03 16.08 -10.57
CA GLY A 100 10.89 17.23 -11.47
C GLY A 100 10.01 16.93 -12.68
N ILE A 101 10.47 17.31 -13.86
CA ILE A 101 9.67 17.32 -15.11
C ILE A 101 9.14 15.92 -15.46
N SER A 102 9.93 14.87 -15.26
CA SER A 102 9.51 13.50 -15.59
C SER A 102 8.34 13.02 -14.73
N ALA A 103 8.28 13.40 -13.45
CA ALA A 103 7.15 13.09 -12.58
C ALA A 103 5.86 13.78 -13.06
N VAL A 104 5.96 15.07 -13.42
CA VAL A 104 4.84 15.85 -13.97
C VAL A 104 4.31 15.23 -15.27
N LYS A 105 5.20 14.76 -16.16
CA LYS A 105 4.79 14.06 -17.39
C LYS A 105 3.98 12.78 -17.10
N MET A 106 4.34 12.04 -16.05
CA MET A 106 3.59 10.84 -15.65
C MET A 106 2.20 11.20 -15.10
N GLU A 107 2.09 12.26 -14.29
CA GLU A 107 0.81 12.78 -13.79
C GLU A 107 -0.08 13.25 -14.95
N GLU A 108 0.47 13.98 -15.91
CA GLU A 108 -0.26 14.41 -17.11
C GLU A 108 -0.72 13.21 -17.95
N PHE A 109 0.14 12.22 -18.14
CA PHE A 109 -0.20 11.02 -18.89
C PHE A 109 -1.33 10.23 -18.23
N PHE A 110 -1.32 10.11 -16.89
CA PHE A 110 -2.38 9.45 -16.13
C PHE A 110 -3.77 10.05 -16.44
N VAL A 111 -3.82 11.37 -16.57
CA VAL A 111 -5.04 12.11 -16.92
C VAL A 111 -5.37 11.94 -18.41
N LYS A 112 -4.43 12.27 -19.30
CA LYS A 112 -4.64 12.29 -20.77
C LYS A 112 -5.00 10.91 -21.34
N SER A 113 -4.41 9.84 -20.80
CA SER A 113 -4.68 8.46 -21.24
C SER A 113 -6.05 7.92 -20.79
N GLY A 114 -6.73 8.60 -19.85
CA GLY A 114 -7.99 8.14 -19.25
C GLY A 114 -7.83 7.11 -18.13
N LEU A 115 -6.60 6.82 -17.69
CA LEU A 115 -6.34 5.94 -16.54
C LEU A 115 -6.94 6.50 -15.24
N VAL A 116 -6.99 7.82 -15.10
CA VAL A 116 -7.65 8.48 -13.96
C VAL A 116 -9.11 8.06 -13.78
N ASN A 117 -9.85 7.86 -14.88
CA ASN A 117 -11.25 7.42 -14.81
C ASN A 117 -11.37 5.99 -14.25
N TYR A 118 -10.40 5.14 -14.58
CA TYR A 118 -10.34 3.79 -14.02
C TYR A 118 -10.10 3.83 -12.51
N SER A 119 -9.15 4.63 -12.02
CA SER A 119 -8.90 4.76 -10.57
C SER A 119 -10.04 5.46 -9.82
N LEU A 120 -10.71 6.44 -10.45
CA LEU A 120 -11.93 7.07 -9.90
C LEU A 120 -13.10 6.06 -9.81
N SER A 121 -13.23 5.15 -10.77
CA SER A 121 -14.25 4.11 -10.67
C SER A 121 -14.01 3.15 -9.49
N LYS A 122 -12.73 2.89 -9.16
CA LYS A 122 -12.35 2.03 -8.04
C LYS A 122 -12.73 2.62 -6.67
N ILE A 123 -12.57 3.93 -6.45
CA ILE A 123 -12.97 4.55 -5.17
C ILE A 123 -14.48 4.58 -4.94
N ARG A 124 -15.28 4.28 -5.98
CA ARG A 124 -16.74 4.13 -5.91
C ARG A 124 -17.19 2.67 -5.79
N SER A 125 -16.25 1.73 -5.76
CA SER A 125 -16.55 0.30 -5.62
C SER A 125 -17.07 -0.03 -4.23
N ARG A 126 -17.87 -1.10 -4.13
CA ARG A 126 -18.26 -1.69 -2.85
C ARG A 126 -17.13 -2.51 -2.22
N SER A 127 -16.16 -2.93 -3.02
CA SER A 127 -14.99 -3.67 -2.57
C SER A 127 -14.01 -2.69 -1.90
N TRP A 128 -13.79 -2.86 -0.60
CA TRP A 128 -12.80 -2.07 0.13
C TRP A 128 -11.40 -2.18 -0.50
N VAL A 129 -11.06 -3.33 -1.10
CA VAL A 129 -9.78 -3.57 -1.78
C VAL A 129 -9.64 -2.63 -2.97
N ASP A 130 -10.68 -2.52 -3.80
CA ASP A 130 -10.68 -1.62 -4.94
C ASP A 130 -10.60 -0.17 -4.47
N VAL A 131 -11.35 0.18 -3.42
CA VAL A 131 -11.37 1.53 -2.86
C VAL A 131 -9.97 1.95 -2.37
N VAL A 132 -9.29 1.09 -1.61
CA VAL A 132 -7.89 1.30 -1.18
C VAL A 132 -6.96 1.42 -2.38
N GLU A 133 -7.10 0.55 -3.38
CA GLU A 133 -6.29 0.60 -4.60
C GLU A 133 -6.55 1.90 -5.38
N GLY A 134 -7.78 2.38 -5.44
CA GLY A 134 -8.16 3.63 -6.10
C GLY A 134 -7.60 4.86 -5.39
N MET A 135 -7.72 4.93 -4.06
CA MET A 135 -7.13 6.01 -3.26
C MET A 135 -5.62 6.07 -3.44
N ARG A 136 -4.96 4.90 -3.44
CA ARG A 136 -3.51 4.81 -3.64
C ARG A 136 -3.10 5.30 -5.02
N ASP A 137 -3.76 4.84 -6.08
CA ASP A 137 -3.47 5.29 -7.44
C ASP A 137 -3.58 6.81 -7.58
N LEU A 138 -4.70 7.37 -7.16
CA LEU A 138 -5.02 8.79 -7.33
C LEU A 138 -4.06 9.67 -6.51
N SER A 139 -3.73 9.24 -5.30
CA SER A 139 -2.84 10.00 -4.41
C SER A 139 -1.36 9.86 -4.78
N SER A 140 -0.90 8.69 -5.23
CA SER A 140 0.47 8.48 -5.68
C SER A 140 0.79 9.26 -6.96
N LEU A 141 -0.19 9.49 -7.83
CA LEU A 141 -0.05 10.30 -9.05
C LEU A 141 -0.59 11.72 -8.88
N ASN A 142 -0.63 12.22 -7.63
CA ASN A 142 -0.94 13.61 -7.29
C ASN A 142 -2.23 14.18 -7.92
N TYR A 143 -3.26 13.34 -8.11
CA TYR A 143 -4.52 13.77 -8.70
C TYR A 143 -5.40 14.49 -7.67
N LYS A 144 -5.08 15.75 -7.39
CA LYS A 144 -5.71 16.59 -6.35
C LYS A 144 -7.23 16.69 -6.46
N LYS A 145 -7.79 16.61 -7.67
CA LYS A 145 -9.26 16.67 -7.88
C LYS A 145 -10.01 15.53 -7.18
N ALA A 146 -9.36 14.40 -6.88
CA ALA A 146 -9.98 13.32 -6.12
C ALA A 146 -10.08 13.58 -4.61
N TYR A 147 -9.44 14.62 -4.08
CA TYR A 147 -9.35 14.86 -2.64
C TYR A 147 -10.74 14.90 -1.96
N LEU A 148 -11.70 15.65 -2.53
CA LEU A 148 -13.06 15.74 -1.98
C LEU A 148 -13.83 14.41 -2.08
N GLU A 149 -13.59 13.61 -3.12
CA GLU A 149 -14.19 12.28 -3.22
C GLU A 149 -13.59 11.33 -2.17
N ILE A 150 -12.28 11.38 -1.95
CA ILE A 150 -11.57 10.60 -0.94
C ILE A 150 -12.06 10.95 0.47
N LEU A 151 -12.26 12.24 0.77
CA LEU A 151 -12.80 12.68 2.06
C LEU A 151 -14.19 12.10 2.37
N LYS A 152 -15.02 11.86 1.36
CA LYS A 152 -16.38 11.31 1.53
C LYS A 152 -16.39 9.79 1.75
N ILE A 153 -15.28 9.10 1.49
CA ILE A 153 -15.20 7.64 1.68
C ILE A 153 -15.33 7.32 3.16
N SER A 154 -16.29 6.46 3.48
CA SER A 154 -16.47 5.88 4.80
C SER A 154 -16.69 4.38 4.65
N PHE A 155 -15.95 3.60 5.41
CA PHE A 155 -16.13 2.15 5.53
C PHE A 155 -16.14 1.83 7.02
N GLU A 156 -17.32 1.61 7.58
CA GLU A 156 -17.47 1.32 9.00
C GLU A 156 -16.58 0.14 9.41
N GLY A 157 -15.76 0.35 10.44
CA GLY A 157 -14.91 -0.69 11.02
C GLY A 157 -13.76 -1.18 10.14
N ASN A 158 -13.46 -0.54 9.00
CA ASN A 158 -12.35 -0.94 8.16
C ASN A 158 -11.12 -0.05 8.37
N ASP A 159 -10.28 -0.44 9.32
CA ASP A 159 -9.05 0.28 9.67
C ASP A 159 -8.08 0.45 8.49
N ILE A 160 -8.05 -0.51 7.56
CA ILE A 160 -7.19 -0.44 6.36
C ILE A 160 -7.65 0.71 5.46
N VAL A 161 -8.97 0.86 5.25
CA VAL A 161 -9.52 1.97 4.47
C VAL A 161 -9.27 3.30 5.16
N HIS A 162 -9.47 3.39 6.48
CA HIS A 162 -9.21 4.62 7.24
C HIS A 162 -7.72 5.02 7.18
N GLN A 163 -6.82 4.04 7.31
CA GLN A 163 -5.39 4.27 7.22
C GLN A 163 -5.00 4.73 5.81
N GLU A 164 -5.43 4.05 4.75
CA GLU A 164 -5.11 4.47 3.38
C GLU A 164 -5.73 5.83 3.05
N LYS A 165 -6.94 6.12 3.54
CA LYS A 165 -7.56 7.45 3.40
C LYS A 165 -6.68 8.54 4.01
N LEU A 166 -6.17 8.35 5.23
CA LEU A 166 -5.25 9.30 5.85
C LEU A 166 -3.96 9.47 5.02
N LEU A 167 -3.35 8.37 4.58
CA LEU A 167 -2.15 8.44 3.74
C LEU A 167 -2.39 9.15 2.42
N ALA A 168 -3.53 8.89 1.77
CA ALA A 168 -3.92 9.54 0.52
C ALA A 168 -4.16 11.04 0.71
N ARG A 169 -4.80 11.44 1.81
CA ARG A 169 -4.98 12.85 2.19
C ARG A 169 -3.64 13.54 2.41
N ILE A 170 -2.72 12.92 3.15
CA ILE A 170 -1.38 13.47 3.39
C ILE A 170 -0.59 13.64 2.08
N ARG A 171 -0.66 12.66 1.16
CA ARG A 171 -0.02 12.79 -0.17
C ARG A 171 -0.58 13.95 -0.99
N LEU A 172 -1.89 14.17 -0.94
CA LEU A 172 -2.57 15.15 -1.80
C LEU A 172 -2.57 16.57 -1.23
N ASN A 173 -2.71 16.71 0.09
CA ASN A 173 -2.85 18.00 0.73
C ASN A 173 -1.65 18.37 1.61
N GLY A 174 -0.99 17.39 2.25
CA GLY A 174 0.20 17.63 3.08
C GLY A 174 -0.01 17.24 4.54
N LEU A 175 0.88 17.70 5.42
CA LEU A 175 0.87 17.34 6.83
C LEU A 175 -0.23 18.03 7.63
N GLN A 176 -0.86 19.10 7.11
CA GLN A 176 -1.95 19.78 7.80
C GLN A 176 -3.12 18.86 8.12
N GLU A 177 -3.27 17.77 7.37
CA GLU A 177 -4.26 16.70 7.59
C GLU A 177 -4.16 16.07 9.00
N LEU A 178 -2.97 16.11 9.61
CA LEU A 178 -2.74 15.60 10.96
C LEU A 178 -3.37 16.47 12.05
N HIS A 179 -3.68 17.75 11.77
CA HIS A 179 -4.27 18.65 12.75
C HIS A 179 -5.67 18.24 13.19
N GLU A 180 -6.44 17.56 12.34
CA GLU A 180 -7.73 16.98 12.72
C GLU A 180 -7.61 15.97 13.87
N PHE A 181 -6.44 15.37 14.04
CA PHE A 181 -6.18 14.35 15.06
C PHE A 181 -5.62 14.92 16.35
N LYS A 182 -5.31 16.23 16.42
CA LYS A 182 -4.72 16.90 17.60
C LYS A 182 -5.51 16.64 18.89
N SER A 183 -6.84 16.59 18.78
CA SER A 183 -7.76 16.33 19.90
C SER A 183 -8.58 15.05 19.76
N SER A 184 -8.23 14.20 18.79
CA SER A 184 -8.95 12.96 18.51
C SER A 184 -8.57 11.84 19.50
N LYS A 185 -9.51 10.93 19.75
CA LYS A 185 -9.27 9.68 20.50
C LYS A 185 -8.58 8.59 19.66
N VAL A 186 -8.43 8.80 18.35
CA VAL A 186 -7.82 7.81 17.44
C VAL A 186 -6.34 7.66 17.75
N TYR A 187 -5.93 6.48 18.21
CA TYR A 187 -4.55 6.21 18.57
C TYR A 187 -3.72 5.74 17.36
N PHE A 188 -2.62 6.43 17.06
CA PHE A 188 -1.69 6.02 16.01
C PHE A 188 -0.62 5.10 16.61
N ASN A 189 -0.75 3.80 16.38
CA ASN A 189 0.28 2.83 16.74
C ASN A 189 1.57 3.03 15.92
N ASP A 190 2.66 2.36 16.32
CA ASP A 190 3.96 2.51 15.65
C ASP A 190 3.92 2.12 14.16
N TRP A 191 3.10 1.14 13.78
CA TRP A 191 2.88 0.79 12.37
C TRP A 191 2.27 1.96 11.57
N THR A 192 1.24 2.60 12.12
CA THR A 192 0.58 3.75 11.48
C THR A 192 1.53 4.93 11.34
N GLN A 193 2.27 5.24 12.41
CA GLN A 193 3.28 6.30 12.39
C GLN A 193 4.38 6.01 11.37
N SER A 194 4.87 4.76 11.32
CA SER A 194 5.88 4.35 10.35
C SER A 194 5.39 4.49 8.91
N ASN A 195 4.13 4.13 8.63
CA ASN A 195 3.54 4.30 7.30
C ASN A 195 3.37 5.76 6.91
N ILE A 196 3.00 6.64 7.85
CA ILE A 196 2.93 8.09 7.61
C ILE A 196 4.33 8.63 7.28
N ILE A 197 5.34 8.33 8.11
CA ILE A 197 6.72 8.76 7.89
C ILE A 197 7.26 8.21 6.56
N PHE A 198 6.96 6.95 6.22
CA PHE A 198 7.33 6.35 4.95
C PHE A 198 6.71 7.11 3.77
N VAL A 199 5.41 7.44 3.84
CA VAL A 199 4.72 8.21 2.79
C VAL A 199 5.32 9.60 2.65
N VAL A 200 5.57 10.27 3.77
CA VAL A 200 6.20 11.59 3.81
C VAL A 200 7.57 11.56 3.12
N LYS A 201 8.43 10.61 3.48
CA LYS A 201 9.75 10.40 2.87
C LYS A 201 9.66 10.09 1.39
N LYS A 202 8.83 9.10 1.04
CA LYS A 202 8.74 8.57 -0.32
C LYS A 202 8.20 9.60 -1.31
N HIS A 203 7.15 10.32 -0.93
CA HIS A 203 6.49 11.30 -1.79
C HIS A 203 7.01 12.72 -1.60
N ARG A 204 8.09 12.89 -0.81
CA ARG A 204 8.72 14.19 -0.52
C ARG A 204 7.68 15.23 -0.09
N VAL A 205 6.78 14.82 0.80
CA VAL A 205 5.74 15.72 1.32
C VAL A 205 6.44 16.92 1.97
N PRO A 206 6.13 18.17 1.57
CA PRO A 206 6.76 19.35 2.15
C PRO A 206 6.56 19.41 3.65
N ASN A 207 7.49 20.07 4.34
CA ASN A 207 7.30 20.40 5.74
C ASN A 207 6.10 21.34 5.90
N ASP A 208 5.49 21.32 7.08
CA ASP A 208 4.41 22.22 7.48
C ASP A 208 4.89 23.08 8.64
N ASP A 209 4.81 24.40 8.51
CA ASP A 209 5.24 25.35 9.53
C ASP A 209 4.44 25.19 10.83
N LEU A 210 3.21 24.65 10.76
CA LEU A 210 2.36 24.39 11.92
C LEU A 210 2.62 23.03 12.59
N LEU A 211 3.56 22.22 12.08
CA LEU A 211 3.92 20.93 12.67
C LEU A 211 4.25 20.99 14.18
N PRO A 212 4.93 22.03 14.72
CA PRO A 212 5.16 22.16 16.16
C PRO A 212 3.89 22.21 17.02
N ASP A 213 2.76 22.67 16.49
CA ASP A 213 1.48 22.71 17.22
C ASP A 213 1.01 21.31 17.65
N LEU A 214 1.44 20.28 16.91
CA LEU A 214 1.09 18.89 17.19
C LEU A 214 1.87 18.30 18.36
N LEU A 215 3.00 18.91 18.77
CA LEU A 215 3.71 18.51 20.01
C LEU A 215 2.77 18.62 21.22
N TYR A 216 1.94 19.65 21.25
CA TYR A 216 0.99 19.95 22.32
C TYR A 216 -0.37 19.25 22.16
N ALA A 217 -0.50 18.29 21.25
CA ALA A 217 -1.72 17.50 21.09
C ALA A 217 -2.15 16.83 22.41
N THR A 218 -3.47 16.76 22.65
CA THR A 218 -4.00 15.98 23.77
C THR A 218 -3.77 14.49 23.51
N ASN A 219 -3.83 14.09 22.24
CA ASN A 219 -3.46 12.76 21.79
C ASN A 219 -1.94 12.57 21.74
N LYS A 220 -1.41 11.76 22.65
CA LYS A 220 0.04 11.54 22.79
C LYS A 220 0.66 10.72 21.66
N SER A 221 -0.13 9.96 20.90
CA SER A 221 0.38 9.30 19.70
C SER A 221 0.65 10.31 18.57
N ILE A 222 -0.12 11.40 18.50
CA ILE A 222 0.10 12.50 17.55
C ILE A 222 1.29 13.34 17.98
N SER A 223 1.42 13.65 19.28
CA SER A 223 2.64 14.30 19.79
C SER A 223 3.90 13.49 19.45
N LEU A 224 3.86 12.16 19.61
CA LEU A 224 4.97 11.28 19.26
C LEU A 224 5.29 11.30 17.76
N LEU A 225 4.27 11.27 16.91
CA LEU A 225 4.45 11.39 15.47
C LEU A 225 5.06 12.75 15.09
N ALA A 226 4.62 13.84 15.72
CA ALA A 226 5.16 15.19 15.48
C ALA A 226 6.66 15.26 15.83
N ILE A 227 7.08 14.70 16.96
CA ILE A 227 8.50 14.58 17.33
C ILE A 227 9.30 13.89 16.22
N ARG A 228 8.81 12.76 15.70
CA ARG A 228 9.47 11.99 14.63
C ARG A 228 9.49 12.72 13.29
N LEU A 229 8.46 13.50 12.98
CA LEU A 229 8.40 14.29 11.75
C LEU A 229 9.32 15.51 11.81
N ILE A 230 9.35 16.24 12.93
CA ILE A 230 10.30 17.34 13.14
C ILE A 230 11.74 16.82 13.04
N ASP A 231 12.00 15.65 13.64
CA ASP A 231 13.29 14.98 13.50
C ASP A 231 13.60 14.58 12.05
N TYR A 232 12.60 14.21 11.25
CA TYR A 232 12.82 13.93 9.83
C TYR A 232 13.17 15.20 9.03
N TYR A 233 12.44 16.30 9.21
CA TYR A 233 12.65 17.51 8.42
C TYR A 233 13.88 18.30 8.82
N GLN A 234 14.31 18.22 10.08
CA GLN A 234 15.47 18.95 10.59
C GLN A 234 15.39 20.47 10.41
N ASP A 235 14.17 21.02 10.35
CA ASP A 235 13.98 22.47 10.32
C ASP A 235 14.46 23.10 11.62
N LEU A 236 15.31 24.14 11.53
CA LEU A 236 15.95 24.75 12.69
C LEU A 236 14.94 25.32 13.70
N SER A 237 13.89 25.99 13.22
CA SER A 237 12.87 26.59 14.08
C SER A 237 12.07 25.51 14.81
N GLN A 238 11.69 24.44 14.09
CA GLN A 238 10.93 23.34 14.67
C GLN A 238 11.78 22.49 15.64
N MET A 239 13.08 22.35 15.37
CA MET A 239 14.02 21.68 16.27
C MET A 239 14.20 22.47 17.58
N GLU A 240 14.16 23.80 17.56
CA GLU A 240 14.17 24.61 18.78
C GLU A 240 12.86 24.42 19.57
N ALA A 241 11.71 24.49 18.90
CA ALA A 241 10.42 24.20 19.52
C ALA A 241 10.36 22.80 20.17
N LEU A 242 11.04 21.81 19.57
CA LEU A 242 11.19 20.47 20.15
C LEU A 242 12.02 20.46 21.44
N ARG A 243 13.10 21.25 21.52
CA ARG A 243 13.92 21.41 22.73
C ARG A 243 13.14 22.10 23.85
N GLU A 244 12.40 23.15 23.53
CA GLU A 244 11.51 23.83 24.48
C GLU A 244 10.44 22.87 25.00
N PHE A 245 9.79 22.13 24.09
CA PHE A 245 8.77 21.15 24.44
C PHE A 245 9.29 20.07 25.38
N LYS A 246 10.54 19.61 25.20
CA LYS A 246 11.18 18.62 26.08
C LYS A 246 11.18 19.06 27.55
N ILE A 247 11.42 20.35 27.81
CA ILE A 247 11.47 20.92 29.18
C ILE A 247 10.07 20.94 29.80
N ILE A 248 9.04 21.19 28.99
CA ILE A 248 7.66 21.39 29.46
C ILE A 248 6.92 20.05 29.60
N THR A 249 7.18 19.08 28.72
CA THR A 249 6.42 17.83 28.70
C THR A 249 6.69 17.01 29.96
N LYS A 250 5.62 16.54 30.62
CA LYS A 250 5.72 15.60 31.77
C LYS A 250 5.65 14.14 31.34
N ASN A 251 5.48 13.87 30.04
CA ASN A 251 5.33 12.52 29.53
C ASN A 251 6.71 11.87 29.32
N LYS A 252 7.06 10.92 30.19
CA LYS A 252 8.34 10.19 30.15
C LYS A 252 8.62 9.50 28.81
N LYS A 253 7.59 8.98 28.13
CA LYS A 253 7.75 8.33 26.81
C LYS A 253 8.17 9.34 25.75
N LEU A 254 7.53 10.52 25.73
CA LEU A 254 7.88 11.58 24.77
C LEU A 254 9.28 12.13 25.05
N GLN A 255 9.62 12.35 26.33
CA GLN A 255 10.96 12.78 26.73
C GLN A 255 12.04 11.78 26.28
N ALA A 256 11.83 10.48 26.52
CA ALA A 256 12.76 9.43 26.13
C ALA A 256 12.98 9.36 24.61
N GLU A 257 11.91 9.53 23.81
CA GLU A 257 12.04 9.59 22.35
C GLU A 257 12.88 10.80 21.92
N ILE A 258 12.60 11.99 22.48
CA ILE A 258 13.36 13.20 22.17
C ILE A 258 14.83 13.02 22.55
N ASP A 259 15.11 12.45 23.72
CA ASP A 259 16.47 12.17 24.18
C ASP A 259 17.21 11.22 23.25
N PHE A 260 16.55 10.15 22.80
CA PHE A 260 17.12 9.21 21.84
C PHE A 260 17.49 9.92 20.53
N LEU A 261 16.57 10.70 19.96
CA LEU A 261 16.77 11.38 18.68
C LEU A 261 17.85 12.47 18.75
N LEU A 262 17.94 13.19 19.87
CA LEU A 262 18.99 14.19 20.09
C LEU A 262 20.36 13.57 20.39
N LYS A 263 20.43 12.45 21.13
CA LYS A 263 21.70 11.78 21.47
C LYS A 263 22.38 11.15 20.26
N VAL A 264 21.63 10.48 19.38
CA VAL A 264 22.18 9.84 18.17
C VAL A 264 23.00 10.83 17.32
N LYS A 265 22.73 12.14 17.44
CA LYS A 265 23.39 13.20 16.69
C LYS A 265 24.62 13.80 17.38
N THR A 266 24.82 13.54 18.67
CA THR A 266 26.02 13.96 19.43
C THR A 266 27.19 12.99 19.31
N LEU A 267 26.98 11.83 18.68
CA LEU A 267 28.06 10.89 18.35
C LEU A 267 28.64 11.27 16.98
N PRO A 268 29.97 11.39 16.83
CA PRO A 268 30.58 11.68 15.54
C PRO A 268 30.22 10.58 14.55
N GLN A 269 29.73 10.97 13.38
CA GLN A 269 29.56 10.04 12.27
C GLN A 269 30.96 9.64 11.79
N VAL A 270 31.32 8.39 12.01
CA VAL A 270 32.55 7.75 11.52
C VAL A 270 32.37 7.35 10.06
#